data_AF-A0A7Z9MIG4-F1
#
_entry.id   AF-A0A7Z9MIG4-F1
#
_cell.length_a   1.000
_cell.length_b   1.000
_cell.length_c   1.000
_cell.angle_alpha   90.00
_cell.angle_beta   90.00
_cell.angle_gamma   90.00
#
_symmetry.space_group_name_H-M   'P 1'
#
loop_
_entity.id
_entity.type
_entity.pdbx_description
1 polymer ?
#
loop_
_entity_poly.entity_id
_entity_poly.type
_entity_poly.pdbx_seq_one_letter_code
_entity_poly.pdbx_strand_id
1 'polypeptide(L)'
;MIRKRWTLLCLALALLVIVVPWVMFATQPRATMYQLTRSLGLWQDDIAVNIWFISAFLIFIAALLQFPFKEEEAWTCDCGYDLSFLTPESKNCPECGKSLQLEWTATHGQYSRKTIWRIRLTSLLFFIMSAFICLGLIVKWMIE
;
A
#
# COMPACT_ATOMS: atom_id res chain seq x y z
N MET A 1 17.25 -9.17 -0.27
CA MET A 1 17.39 -8.10 -1.30
C MET A 1 16.58 -8.33 -2.57
N ILE A 2 16.58 -9.52 -3.18
CA ILE A 2 15.85 -9.80 -4.43
C ILE A 2 14.34 -9.55 -4.30
N ARG A 3 13.72 -10.01 -3.20
CA ARG A 3 12.27 -9.83 -2.93
C ARG A 3 11.85 -8.34 -2.90
N LYS A 4 12.65 -7.45 -2.28
CA LYS A 4 12.41 -6.00 -2.26
C LYS A 4 12.39 -5.36 -3.66
N ARG A 5 13.23 -5.83 -4.58
CA ARG A 5 13.29 -5.30 -5.96
C ARG A 5 12.04 -5.69 -6.76
N TRP A 6 11.59 -6.94 -6.64
CA TRP A 6 10.35 -7.40 -7.29
C TRP A 6 9.12 -6.69 -6.74
N THR A 7 9.06 -6.47 -5.43
CA THR A 7 7.99 -5.69 -4.83
C THR A 7 7.94 -4.26 -5.38
N LEU A 8 9.07 -3.57 -5.44
CA LEU A 8 9.14 -2.21 -5.98
C LEU A 8 8.74 -2.16 -7.45
N LEU A 9 9.11 -3.16 -8.25
CA LEU A 9 8.66 -3.29 -9.64
C LEU A 9 7.15 -3.51 -9.74
N CYS A 10 6.58 -4.39 -8.92
CA CYS A 10 5.14 -4.61 -8.87
C CYS A 10 4.37 -3.34 -8.45
N LEU A 11 4.91 -2.58 -7.49
CA LEU A 11 4.34 -1.30 -7.07
C LEU A 11 4.44 -0.25 -8.18
N ALA A 12 5.58 -0.15 -8.86
CA ALA A 12 5.75 0.78 -9.97
C ALA A 12 4.78 0.46 -11.13
N LEU A 13 4.60 -0.83 -11.45
CA LEU A 13 3.62 -1.28 -12.45
C LEU A 13 2.19 -0.98 -12.01
N ALA A 14 1.83 -1.25 -10.76
CA ALA A 14 0.50 -0.93 -10.23
C ALA A 14 0.21 0.58 -10.27
N LEU A 15 1.19 1.42 -9.94
CA LEU A 15 1.07 2.87 -10.05
C LEU A 15 0.87 3.31 -11.50
N LEU A 16 1.61 2.73 -12.46
CA LEU A 16 1.45 3.04 -13.88
C LEU A 16 0.05 2.70 -14.38
N VAL A 17 -0.52 1.56 -13.96
CA VAL A 17 -1.90 1.16 -14.31
C VAL A 17 -2.95 2.15 -13.78
N ILE A 18 -2.66 2.87 -12.69
CA ILE A 18 -3.57 3.88 -12.13
C ILE A 18 -3.34 5.26 -12.77
N VAL A 19 -2.07 5.69 -12.87
CA VAL A 19 -1.70 7.05 -13.29
C VAL A 19 -1.85 7.23 -14.80
N VAL A 20 -1.51 6.24 -15.62
CA VAL A 20 -1.57 6.39 -17.08
C VAL A 20 -3.02 6.62 -17.55
N PRO A 21 -4.02 5.82 -17.13
CA PRO A 21 -5.40 6.09 -17.50
C PRO A 21 -5.94 7.42 -16.92
N TRP A 22 -5.51 7.83 -15.73
CA TRP A 22 -5.88 9.12 -15.15
C TRP A 22 -5.32 10.31 -15.94
N VAL A 23 -4.04 10.27 -16.33
CA VAL A 23 -3.43 11.30 -17.17
C VAL A 23 -4.08 11.33 -18.55
N MET A 24 -4.42 10.17 -19.11
CA MET A 24 -5.21 10.09 -20.34
C MET A 24 -6.60 10.72 -20.16
N PHE A 25 -7.28 10.48 -19.03
CA PHE A 25 -8.55 11.14 -18.67
C PHE A 25 -8.40 12.67 -18.64
N ALA A 26 -7.33 13.17 -18.02
CA ALA A 26 -7.12 14.60 -17.82
C ALA A 26 -6.70 15.37 -19.08
N THR A 27 -6.07 14.70 -20.06
CA THR A 27 -5.41 15.36 -21.20
C THR A 27 -6.07 15.09 -22.56
N GLN A 28 -6.81 13.99 -22.71
CA GLN A 28 -7.44 13.63 -23.98
C GLN A 28 -8.81 14.31 -24.15
N PRO A 29 -9.23 14.61 -25.40
CA PRO A 29 -10.58 15.09 -25.66
C PRO A 29 -11.61 14.02 -25.27
N ARG A 30 -12.71 14.45 -24.62
CA ARG A 30 -13.75 13.56 -24.05
C ARG A 30 -14.26 12.47 -25.02
N ALA A 31 -14.23 12.71 -26.33
CA ALA A 31 -14.70 11.79 -27.36
C ALA A 31 -13.83 10.54 -27.55
N THR A 32 -12.49 10.66 -27.58
CA THR A 32 -11.59 9.49 -27.67
C THR A 32 -11.62 8.68 -26.39
N MET A 33 -11.83 9.36 -25.26
CA MET A 33 -11.91 8.74 -23.96
C MET A 33 -13.18 7.90 -23.78
N TYR A 34 -14.33 8.43 -24.22
CA TYR A 34 -15.61 7.74 -24.21
C TYR A 34 -15.59 6.42 -25.00
N GLN A 35 -14.79 6.34 -26.07
CA GLN A 35 -14.62 5.12 -26.86
C GLN A 35 -13.74 4.09 -26.14
N LEU A 36 -12.66 4.53 -25.47
CA LEU A 36 -11.76 3.65 -24.74
C LEU A 36 -12.45 3.04 -23.50
N THR A 37 -13.16 3.86 -22.71
CA THR A 37 -13.96 3.39 -21.56
C THR A 37 -15.10 2.49 -22.00
N ARG A 38 -15.70 2.72 -23.19
CA ARG A 38 -16.68 1.81 -23.82
C ARG A 38 -16.10 0.44 -24.13
N SER A 39 -14.91 0.42 -24.73
CA SER A 39 -14.25 -0.83 -25.11
C SER A 39 -13.86 -1.68 -23.90
N LEU A 40 -13.62 -1.03 -22.76
CA LEU A 40 -13.29 -1.69 -21.48
C LEU A 40 -14.53 -2.01 -20.62
N GLY A 41 -15.74 -1.70 -21.09
CA GLY A 41 -16.99 -1.93 -20.33
C GLY A 41 -17.17 -1.01 -19.11
N LEU A 42 -16.33 0.02 -18.96
CA LEU A 42 -16.39 1.02 -17.87
C LEU A 42 -17.29 2.20 -18.25
N TRP A 43 -18.48 1.90 -18.77
CA TRP A 43 -19.43 2.92 -19.22
C TRP A 43 -20.39 3.31 -18.10
N GLN A 44 -19.96 4.24 -17.27
CA GLN A 44 -20.88 5.07 -16.49
C GLN A 44 -20.12 6.31 -16.03
N ASP A 45 -20.70 7.48 -16.32
CA ASP A 45 -20.49 8.81 -15.74
C ASP A 45 -19.08 9.18 -15.25
N ASP A 46 -18.60 10.38 -15.63
CA ASP A 46 -17.31 10.93 -15.18
C ASP A 46 -17.09 10.80 -13.64
N ILE A 47 -18.17 10.82 -12.87
CA ILE A 47 -18.18 10.63 -11.41
C ILE A 47 -17.77 9.20 -11.02
N ALA A 48 -18.35 8.16 -11.65
CA ALA A 48 -18.04 6.77 -11.31
C ALA A 48 -16.61 6.40 -11.70
N VAL A 49 -16.12 6.93 -12.82
CA VAL A 49 -14.71 6.74 -13.25
C VAL A 49 -13.74 7.37 -12.24
N ASN A 50 -14.03 8.59 -11.78
CA ASN A 50 -13.20 9.26 -10.77
C ASN A 50 -13.20 8.53 -9.42
N ILE A 51 -14.36 8.05 -8.97
CA ILE A 51 -14.49 7.27 -7.73
C ILE A 51 -13.65 5.98 -7.82
N TRP A 52 -13.63 5.32 -8.97
CA TRP A 52 -12.87 4.10 -9.19
C TRP A 52 -11.36 4.34 -9.12
N PHE A 53 -10.87 5.40 -9.77
CA PHE A 53 -9.44 5.76 -9.71
C PHE A 53 -8.99 6.21 -8.32
N ILE A 54 -9.79 7.00 -7.61
CA ILE A 54 -9.50 7.41 -6.22
C ILE A 54 -9.41 6.16 -5.33
N SER A 55 -10.33 5.22 -5.49
CA SER A 55 -10.33 3.95 -4.74
C SER A 55 -9.08 3.12 -5.04
N ALA A 56 -8.71 2.98 -6.31
CA ALA A 56 -7.49 2.27 -6.73
C ALA A 56 -6.21 2.91 -6.15
N PHE A 57 -6.14 4.25 -6.15
CA PHE A 57 -5.02 4.98 -5.58
C PHE A 57 -4.90 4.82 -4.05
N LEU A 58 -6.03 4.84 -3.33
CA LEU A 58 -6.05 4.60 -1.88
C LEU A 58 -5.57 3.19 -1.52
N ILE A 59 -5.98 2.18 -2.30
CA ILE A 59 -5.50 0.79 -2.14
C ILE A 59 -4.00 0.71 -2.40
N PHE A 60 -3.50 1.42 -3.42
CA PHE A 60 -2.08 1.46 -3.72
C PHE A 60 -1.25 2.03 -2.57
N ILE A 61 -1.69 3.14 -1.96
CA ILE A 61 -1.04 3.72 -0.77
C ILE A 61 -1.12 2.73 0.41
N ALA A 62 -2.26 2.08 0.62
CA ALA A 62 -2.42 1.08 1.68
C ALA A 62 -1.44 -0.09 1.49
N ALA A 63 -1.25 -0.56 0.25
CA ALA A 63 -0.28 -1.60 -0.08
C ALA A 63 1.17 -1.15 0.15
N LEU A 64 1.50 0.11 -0.15
CA LEU A 64 2.82 0.68 0.14
C LEU A 64 3.12 0.72 1.64
N LEU A 65 2.12 1.09 2.45
CA LEU A 65 2.25 1.18 3.90
C LEU A 65 2.43 -0.18 4.58
N GLN A 66 2.07 -1.27 3.92
CA GLN A 66 2.32 -2.63 4.40
C GLN A 66 3.79 -3.06 4.26
N PHE A 67 4.65 -2.26 3.60
CA PHE A 67 6.10 -2.52 3.54
C PHE A 67 6.85 -1.77 4.65
N PRO A 68 7.77 -2.44 5.39
CA PRO A 68 8.19 -3.84 5.29
C PRO A 68 7.27 -4.81 6.05
N PHE A 69 7.16 -6.04 5.54
CA PHE A 69 6.40 -7.11 6.18
C PHE A 69 7.04 -7.55 7.51
N LYS A 70 6.19 -8.05 8.42
CA LYS A 70 6.50 -8.67 9.72
C LYS A 70 7.67 -9.66 9.72
N GLU A 71 8.02 -10.23 8.56
CA GLU A 71 9.17 -11.13 8.38
C GLU A 71 10.54 -10.47 8.68
N GLU A 72 10.61 -9.16 8.90
CA GLU A 72 11.85 -8.48 9.37
C GLU A 72 11.98 -8.41 10.92
N GLU A 73 10.97 -8.84 11.68
CA GLU A 73 11.03 -8.94 13.16
C GLU A 73 11.79 -10.21 13.61
N ALA A 74 13.11 -10.21 13.44
CA ALA A 74 13.97 -11.27 13.97
C ALA A 74 14.34 -10.97 15.44
N TRP A 75 14.03 -11.91 16.33
CA TRP A 75 14.39 -11.86 17.76
C TRP A 75 15.75 -12.49 18.03
N THR A 76 16.30 -13.16 17.03
CA THR A 76 17.61 -13.79 17.07
C THR A 76 18.40 -13.34 15.85
N CYS A 77 19.67 -13.01 16.08
CA CYS A 77 20.59 -12.77 14.98
C CYS A 77 20.96 -14.10 14.30
N ASP A 78 21.45 -14.05 13.05
CA ASP A 78 21.99 -15.23 12.35
C ASP A 78 23.06 -15.99 13.16
N CYS A 79 23.76 -15.28 14.05
CA CYS A 79 24.77 -15.85 14.94
C CYS A 79 24.18 -16.53 16.19
N GLY A 80 22.85 -16.61 16.33
CA GLY A 80 22.17 -17.22 17.47
C GLY A 80 21.99 -16.30 18.67
N TYR A 81 22.53 -15.07 18.61
CA TYR A 81 22.40 -14.09 19.67
C TYR A 81 20.95 -13.60 19.82
N ASP A 82 20.44 -13.63 21.05
CA ASP A 82 19.10 -13.15 21.39
C ASP A 82 19.06 -11.62 21.47
N LEU A 83 18.32 -11.02 20.55
CA LEU A 83 18.21 -9.56 20.40
C LEU A 83 17.29 -8.92 21.46
N SER A 84 16.58 -9.71 22.27
CA SER A 84 15.74 -9.18 23.36
C SER A 84 16.53 -8.42 24.42
N PHE A 85 17.82 -8.73 24.58
CA PHE A 85 18.74 -8.08 25.53
C PHE A 85 19.43 -6.83 24.97
N LEU A 86 19.22 -6.49 23.69
CA LEU A 86 19.80 -5.31 23.09
C LEU A 86 19.09 -4.03 23.54
N THR A 87 19.76 -2.89 23.44
CA THR A 87 19.07 -1.60 23.56
C THR A 87 18.38 -1.26 22.23
N PRO A 88 17.15 -0.71 22.23
CA PRO A 88 16.37 -0.44 21.01
C PRO A 88 17.08 0.42 19.95
N GLU A 89 18.10 1.16 20.34
CA GLU A 89 18.87 2.07 19.48
C GLU A 89 20.05 1.40 18.78
N SER A 90 20.42 0.20 19.20
CA SER A 90 21.56 -0.54 18.64
C SER A 90 21.25 -1.04 17.22
N LYS A 91 22.18 -0.76 16.30
CA LYS A 91 22.03 -1.08 14.86
C LYS A 91 22.75 -2.36 14.45
N ASN A 92 23.64 -2.86 15.29
CA ASN A 92 24.51 -3.99 15.01
C ASN A 92 24.42 -5.01 16.15
N CYS A 93 24.54 -6.29 15.81
CA CYS A 93 24.68 -7.35 16.82
C CYS A 93 26.04 -7.21 17.54
N PRO A 94 26.09 -7.28 18.87
CA PRO A 94 27.32 -7.15 19.65
C PRO A 94 28.28 -8.32 19.46
N GLU A 95 27.76 -9.51 19.12
CA GLU A 95 28.61 -10.68 18.91
C GLU A 95 29.16 -10.77 17.49
N CYS A 96 28.29 -10.73 16.49
CA CYS A 96 28.70 -10.96 15.11
C CYS A 96 28.88 -9.68 14.27
N GLY A 97 28.63 -8.49 14.84
CA GLY A 97 28.80 -7.19 14.16
C GLY A 97 27.88 -6.94 12.96
N LYS A 98 27.05 -7.92 12.60
CA LYS A 98 26.08 -7.81 11.49
C LYS A 98 25.05 -6.74 11.78
N SER A 99 24.68 -5.99 10.74
CA SER A 99 23.58 -5.02 10.80
C SER A 99 22.26 -5.74 11.05
N LEU A 100 21.52 -5.30 12.06
CA LEU A 100 20.22 -5.86 12.38
C LEU A 100 19.20 -5.45 11.29
N GLN A 101 18.43 -6.42 10.80
CA GLN A 101 17.31 -6.11 9.91
C GLN A 101 16.17 -5.48 10.72
N LEU A 102 15.42 -4.61 10.03
CA LEU A 102 14.78 -3.44 10.59
C LEU A 102 13.53 -3.78 11.42
N GLU A 103 13.40 -3.04 12.53
CA GLU A 103 12.24 -3.00 13.43
C GLU A 103 12.11 -4.24 14.34
N TRP A 104 12.96 -4.34 15.36
CA TRP A 104 12.78 -5.30 16.46
C TRP A 104 12.07 -4.64 17.66
N THR A 105 11.30 -5.40 18.44
CA THR A 105 10.64 -4.92 19.67
C THR A 105 11.22 -5.61 20.89
N ALA A 106 11.13 -5.00 22.08
CA ALA A 106 11.65 -5.62 23.31
C ALA A 106 10.74 -6.73 23.86
N THR A 107 9.46 -6.71 23.49
CA THR A 107 8.42 -7.61 24.04
C THR A 107 7.86 -8.53 22.98
N HIS A 108 8.05 -9.84 23.14
CA HIS A 108 7.50 -10.84 22.23
C HIS A 108 5.98 -10.64 22.04
N GLY A 109 5.54 -10.60 20.78
CA GLY A 109 4.13 -10.43 20.42
C GLY A 109 3.63 -8.98 20.36
N GLN A 110 4.46 -7.99 20.69
CA GLN A 110 4.12 -6.57 20.50
C GLN A 110 4.71 -6.01 19.21
N TYR A 111 3.87 -5.31 18.45
CA TYR A 111 4.28 -4.58 17.25
C TYR A 111 5.09 -3.32 17.60
N SER A 112 6.06 -2.97 16.74
CA SER A 112 6.77 -1.70 16.89
C SER A 112 5.79 -0.52 16.79
N ARG A 113 6.05 0.60 17.49
CA ARG A 113 5.19 1.80 17.39
C ARG A 113 5.03 2.28 15.93
N LYS A 114 6.06 2.09 15.10
CA LYS A 114 6.03 2.43 13.67
C LYS A 114 5.10 1.49 12.91
N THR A 115 5.20 0.18 13.17
CA THR A 115 4.31 -0.84 12.59
C THR A 115 2.85 -0.60 12.98
N ILE A 116 2.58 -0.27 14.26
CA ILE A 116 1.23 0.08 14.74
C ILE A 116 0.67 1.28 13.98
N TRP A 117 1.46 2.33 13.79
CA TRP A 117 1.04 3.51 13.03
C TRP A 117 0.75 3.19 11.56
N ARG A 118 1.61 2.39 10.91
CA ARG A 118 1.38 1.92 9.53
C ARG A 118 0.08 1.11 9.42
N ILE A 119 -0.17 0.20 10.37
CA ILE A 119 -1.42 -0.59 10.41
C ILE A 119 -2.63 0.34 10.58
N ARG A 120 -2.60 1.27 11.54
CA ARG A 120 -3.70 2.23 11.75
C ARG A 120 -3.98 3.07 10.50
N LEU A 121 -2.94 3.55 9.84
CA LEU A 121 -3.07 4.33 8.61
C LEU A 121 -3.62 3.47 7.45
N THR A 122 -3.17 2.22 7.34
CA THR A 122 -3.68 1.25 6.36
C THR A 122 -5.17 0.98 6.59
N SER A 123 -5.58 0.72 7.84
CA SER A 123 -6.99 0.51 8.19
C SER A 123 -7.85 1.74 7.88
N LEU A 124 -7.34 2.95 8.14
CA LEU A 124 -8.03 4.20 7.80
C LEU A 124 -8.23 4.33 6.28
N LEU A 125 -7.21 4.03 5.48
CA LEU A 125 -7.29 4.07 4.02
C LEU A 125 -8.32 3.08 3.46
N PHE A 126 -8.39 1.86 4.02
CA PHE A 126 -9.43 0.89 3.66
C PHE A 126 -10.84 1.38 4.00
N PHE A 127 -11.00 2.03 5.16
CA PHE A 127 -12.30 2.60 5.55
C PHE A 127 -12.73 3.70 4.58
N ILE A 128 -11.82 4.62 4.23
CA ILE A 128 -12.08 5.71 3.28
C ILE A 128 -12.42 5.14 1.90
N MET A 129 -11.65 4.19 1.39
CA MET A 129 -11.93 3.51 0.12
C MET A 129 -13.32 2.86 0.11
N SER A 130 -13.67 2.14 1.18
CA SER A 130 -14.98 1.49 1.30
C SER A 130 -16.12 2.52 1.28
N ALA A 131 -15.93 3.66 1.95
CA ALA A 131 -16.90 4.76 1.93
C ALA A 131 -17.09 5.35 0.52
N PHE A 132 -16.01 5.55 -0.25
CA PHE A 132 -16.09 6.03 -1.63
C PHE A 132 -16.82 5.05 -2.54
N ILE A 133 -16.58 3.75 -2.41
CA ILE A 133 -17.31 2.72 -3.17
C ILE A 133 -18.79 2.75 -2.82
N CYS A 134 -19.15 2.78 -1.52
CA CYS A 134 -20.55 2.85 -1.08
C CYS A 134 -21.24 4.12 -1.61
N LEU A 135 -20.58 5.28 -1.55
CA LEU A 135 -21.11 6.52 -2.11
C LEU A 135 -21.34 6.41 -3.62
N GLY A 136 -20.40 5.82 -4.37
CA GLY A 136 -20.58 5.58 -5.80
C GLY A 136 -21.78 4.68 -6.11
N LEU A 137 -22.00 3.63 -5.32
CA LEU A 137 -23.15 2.75 -5.47
C LEU A 137 -24.48 3.44 -5.13
N ILE A 138 -24.51 4.27 -4.08
CA ILE A 138 -25.71 5.04 -3.70
C ILE A 138 -26.06 6.05 -4.79
N VAL A 139 -25.07 6.80 -5.29
CA VAL A 139 -25.28 7.77 -6.38
C VAL A 139 -25.82 7.07 -7.63
N LYS A 140 -25.25 5.91 -8.00
CA LYS A 140 -25.76 5.11 -9.10
C LYS A 140 -27.21 4.69 -8.89
N TRP A 141 -27.55 4.18 -7.70
CA TRP A 141 -28.91 3.77 -7.35
C TRP A 141 -29.91 4.92 -7.34
N MET A 142 -29.48 6.16 -7.07
CA MET A 142 -30.35 7.34 -7.13
C MET A 142 -30.58 7.86 -8.56
N ILE A 143 -29.68 7.54 -9.50
CA ILE A 143 -29.75 7.99 -10.89
C ILE A 143 -30.51 7.00 -11.78
N GLU A 144 -30.39 5.70 -11.49
CA GLU A 144 -31.19 4.61 -12.11
C GLU A 144 -32.62 4.55 -11.55
#